data_AF-A0A1P9X316-F1
#
_entry.id   AF-A0A1P9X316-F1
#
_cell.length_a   1.000
_cell.length_b   1.000
_cell.length_c   1.000
_cell.angle_alpha   90.00
_cell.angle_beta   90.00
_cell.angle_gamma   90.00
#
_symmetry.space_group_name_H-M   'P 1'
#
loop_
_entity.id
_entity.type
_entity.pdbx_description
1 polymer ?
#
loop_
_entity_poly.entity_id
_entity_poly.type
_entity_poly.pdbx_seq_one_letter_code
_entity_poly.pdbx_strand_id
1 'polypeptide(L)'
;MKLFWILTTALLINVNLSSFAQDGTSVGGEWASGVRLGGSSGVTLKKYSKNNQSAFELIGSYNFDPKVNNLGITALFEKLPALSGNRLNAQIGFGPTWIFRNTHIGISGILGFDWRLKQVPISLSVDWAPTFFFINRTGFSPINGAFSARYILNSRNYMSRRPRMPKPSSN
;
A
#
# COMPACT_ATOMS: atom_id res chain seq x y z
N MET A 1 24.44 19.01 -16.36
CA MET A 1 23.99 17.91 -17.25
C MET A 1 24.69 16.56 -16.96
N LYS A 2 25.08 16.26 -15.71
CA LYS A 2 25.64 14.94 -15.32
C LYS A 2 24.86 14.23 -14.21
N LEU A 3 23.80 14.85 -13.67
CA LEU A 3 22.94 14.28 -12.64
C LEU A 3 21.71 13.56 -13.20
N PHE A 4 21.41 13.72 -14.49
CA PHE A 4 20.27 13.11 -15.15
C PHE A 4 20.48 11.60 -15.41
N TRP A 5 21.74 11.15 -15.46
CA TRP A 5 22.08 9.76 -15.75
C TRP A 5 22.04 8.86 -14.51
N ILE A 6 22.19 9.39 -13.30
CA ILE A 6 22.19 8.58 -12.06
C ILE A 6 20.76 8.18 -11.65
N LEU A 7 19.76 8.99 -11.99
CA LEU A 7 18.35 8.68 -11.72
C LEU A 7 17.73 7.69 -12.73
N THR A 8 18.30 7.56 -13.94
CA THR A 8 17.87 6.54 -14.90
C THR A 8 18.37 5.13 -14.55
N THR A 9 19.48 4.99 -13.80
CA THR A 9 20.07 3.68 -13.49
C THR A 9 19.51 3.04 -12.21
N ALA A 10 18.86 3.81 -11.33
CA ALA A 10 18.24 3.27 -10.11
C ALA A 10 16.81 2.72 -10.31
N LEU A 11 16.24 2.87 -11.51
CA LEU A 11 14.91 2.39 -11.88
C LEU A 11 14.98 1.18 -12.82
N LEU A 12 15.81 0.19 -12.47
CA LEU A 12 15.71 -1.17 -13.02
C LEU A 12 15.28 -2.12 -11.90
N ILE A 13 14.08 -1.86 -11.36
CA ILE A 13 13.30 -2.95 -10.80
C ILE A 13 12.99 -3.84 -12.00
N ASN A 14 13.60 -5.02 -12.03
CA ASN A 14 13.25 -6.09 -12.96
C ASN A 14 11.76 -6.42 -12.74
N VAL A 15 10.88 -5.73 -13.47
CA VAL A 15 9.47 -6.06 -13.52
C VAL A 15 9.35 -7.27 -14.45
N ASN A 16 9.62 -8.45 -13.90
CA ASN A 16 9.14 -9.67 -14.51
C ASN A 16 7.61 -9.62 -14.39
N LEU A 17 6.94 -8.99 -15.35
CA LEU A 17 5.51 -9.16 -15.58
C LEU A 17 5.31 -10.59 -16.10
N SER A 18 5.43 -11.57 -15.21
CA SER A 18 4.77 -12.84 -15.44
C SER A 18 3.29 -12.56 -15.31
N SER A 19 2.66 -12.44 -16.49
CA SER A 19 1.23 -12.35 -16.70
C SER A 19 0.56 -13.62 -16.18
N PHE A 20 0.37 -13.70 -14.87
CA PHE A 20 -0.51 -14.69 -14.28
C PHE A 20 -1.91 -14.10 -14.25
N ALA A 21 -2.71 -14.44 -15.24
CA ALA A 21 -4.16 -14.50 -15.05
C ALA A 21 -4.40 -15.54 -13.94
N GLN A 22 -4.55 -15.07 -12.69
CA GLN A 22 -4.87 -15.92 -11.55
C GLN A 22 -6.33 -15.73 -11.20
N ASP A 23 -7.08 -16.81 -11.35
CA ASP A 23 -8.48 -16.92 -11.00
C ASP A 23 -8.66 -16.50 -9.53
N GLY A 24 -9.21 -15.31 -9.33
CA GLY A 24 -9.09 -14.61 -8.06
C GLY A 24 -9.73 -15.36 -6.90
N THR A 25 -9.01 -15.48 -5.77
CA THR A 25 -9.51 -15.12 -4.43
C THR A 25 -8.44 -15.39 -3.37
N SER A 26 -7.66 -14.35 -3.08
CA SER A 26 -7.09 -14.21 -1.75
C SER A 26 -7.54 -12.86 -1.22
N VAL A 27 -7.94 -12.82 0.06
CA VAL A 27 -8.47 -11.66 0.80
C VAL A 27 -7.82 -11.65 2.18
N GLY A 28 -6.51 -11.84 2.22
CA GLY A 28 -5.69 -11.79 3.42
C GLY A 28 -4.32 -12.44 3.24
N GLY A 29 -3.27 -11.79 3.74
CA GLY A 29 -1.91 -12.30 3.77
C GLY A 29 -1.06 -11.93 2.57
N GLU A 30 -1.55 -11.13 1.63
CA GLU A 30 -0.87 -10.80 0.39
C GLU A 30 0.02 -9.57 0.52
N TRP A 31 0.94 -9.45 -0.42
CA TRP A 31 1.65 -8.19 -0.68
C TRP A 31 1.00 -7.50 -1.87
N ALA A 32 0.91 -6.19 -1.83
CA ALA A 32 0.49 -5.37 -2.95
C ALA A 32 1.45 -4.19 -3.12
N SER A 33 1.81 -3.86 -4.36
CA SER A 33 2.62 -2.68 -4.66
C SER A 33 1.99 -1.86 -5.76
N GLY A 34 2.22 -0.55 -5.76
CA GLY A 34 1.61 0.29 -6.76
C GLY A 34 1.92 1.76 -6.61
N VAL A 35 1.04 2.57 -7.20
CA VAL A 35 1.15 4.02 -7.23
C VAL A 35 0.09 4.65 -6.34
N ARG A 36 0.43 5.81 -5.76
CA ARG A 36 -0.47 6.70 -5.02
C ARG A 36 -0.38 8.09 -5.65
N LEU A 37 -1.51 8.68 -6.01
CA LEU A 37 -1.60 9.96 -6.72
C LEU A 37 -2.55 10.89 -5.97
N GLY A 38 -2.07 12.09 -5.66
CA GLY A 38 -2.77 13.05 -4.81
C GLY A 38 -1.80 14.03 -4.15
N GLY A 39 -2.15 14.48 -2.93
CA GLY A 39 -1.37 15.45 -2.17
C GLY A 39 0.12 15.09 -2.09
N SER A 40 0.44 13.92 -1.54
CA SER A 40 1.75 13.29 -1.73
C SER A 40 1.64 12.09 -2.66
N SER A 41 2.29 12.18 -3.82
CA SER A 41 2.24 11.15 -4.86
C SER A 41 3.50 10.28 -4.83
N GLY A 42 3.42 9.03 -5.27
CA GLY A 42 4.59 8.14 -5.29
C GLY A 42 4.22 6.67 -5.36
N VAL A 43 5.02 5.82 -4.73
CA VAL A 43 4.87 4.37 -4.74
C VAL A 43 4.49 3.85 -3.36
N THR A 44 3.74 2.76 -3.33
CA THR A 44 3.30 2.10 -2.10
C THR A 44 3.63 0.62 -2.13
N LEU A 45 3.93 0.07 -0.96
CA LEU A 45 4.05 -1.36 -0.71
C LEU A 45 3.24 -1.69 0.54
N LYS A 46 2.24 -2.55 0.39
CA LYS A 46 1.27 -2.90 1.42
C LYS A 46 1.28 -4.39 1.69
N LYS A 47 1.32 -4.75 2.98
CA LYS A 47 1.24 -6.13 3.47
C LYS A 47 -0.03 -6.33 4.26
N TYR A 48 -0.96 -7.08 3.72
CA TYR A 48 -2.20 -7.45 4.40
C TYR A 48 -1.96 -8.58 5.42
N SER A 49 -2.64 -8.51 6.55
CA SER A 49 -2.70 -9.61 7.52
C SER A 49 -3.47 -10.80 6.93
N LYS A 50 -3.25 -12.01 7.45
CA LYS A 50 -3.88 -13.24 6.95
C LYS A 50 -5.41 -13.20 6.93
N ASN A 51 -6.02 -12.41 7.81
CA ASN A 51 -7.46 -12.22 7.89
C ASN A 51 -7.96 -10.92 7.25
N ASN A 52 -7.06 -10.13 6.65
CA ASN A 52 -7.34 -8.83 6.01
C ASN A 52 -8.04 -7.80 6.92
N GLN A 53 -7.82 -7.92 8.23
CA GLN A 53 -8.32 -6.97 9.23
C GLN A 53 -7.27 -5.92 9.61
N SER A 54 -6.03 -6.10 9.17
CA SER A 54 -4.96 -5.12 9.34
C SER A 54 -3.94 -5.18 8.20
N ALA A 55 -3.15 -4.13 8.08
CA ALA A 55 -2.06 -4.06 7.13
C ALA A 55 -0.89 -3.23 7.65
N PHE A 56 0.29 -3.48 7.09
CA PHE A 56 1.41 -2.55 7.14
C PHE A 56 1.60 -1.94 5.76
N GLU A 57 1.69 -0.62 5.67
CA GLU A 57 1.89 0.09 4.41
C GLU A 57 3.12 0.99 4.47
N LEU A 58 3.98 0.87 3.46
CA LEU A 58 5.11 1.76 3.23
C LEU A 58 4.83 2.61 1.99
N ILE A 59 4.97 3.93 2.13
CA ILE A 59 4.75 4.92 1.07
C ILE A 59 6.05 5.66 0.84
N GLY A 60 6.63 5.51 -0.35
CA GLY A 60 7.68 6.38 -0.85
C GLY A 60 7.03 7.50 -1.64
N SER A 61 7.10 8.73 -1.15
CA SER A 61 6.40 9.88 -1.73
C SER A 61 7.34 10.94 -2.27
N TYR A 62 6.92 11.59 -3.34
CA TYR A 62 7.55 12.72 -3.96
C TYR A 62 6.49 13.78 -4.26
N ASN A 63 6.72 14.99 -3.76
CA ASN A 63 5.84 16.12 -4.06
C ASN A 63 6.27 16.71 -5.41
N PHE A 64 5.41 16.59 -6.42
CA PHE A 64 5.65 17.14 -7.75
C PHE A 64 5.47 18.66 -7.83
N ASP A 65 5.05 19.32 -6.74
CA ASP A 65 5.06 20.78 -6.66
C ASP A 65 6.52 21.29 -6.66
N PRO A 66 6.96 22.03 -7.69
CA PRO A 66 8.33 22.54 -7.80
C PRO A 66 8.75 23.40 -6.61
N LYS A 67 7.80 24.05 -5.93
CA LYS A 67 8.06 24.90 -4.76
C LYS A 67 8.33 24.07 -3.51
N VAL A 68 7.81 22.86 -3.45
CA VAL A 68 7.85 21.99 -2.27
C VAL A 68 8.74 20.78 -2.48
N ASN A 69 9.26 20.50 -3.70
CA ASN A 69 10.13 19.37 -4.08
C ASN A 69 10.78 18.64 -2.89
N ASN A 70 10.10 17.58 -2.43
CA ASN A 70 10.39 16.88 -1.19
C ASN A 70 10.11 15.39 -1.39
N LEU A 71 11.18 14.59 -1.36
CA LEU A 71 11.12 13.14 -1.21
C LEU A 71 10.84 12.81 0.26
N GLY A 72 9.99 11.83 0.51
CA GLY A 72 9.70 11.35 1.86
C GLY A 72 9.28 9.88 1.89
N ILE A 73 9.26 9.35 3.10
CA ILE A 73 8.85 7.99 3.41
C ILE A 73 7.88 7.99 4.57
N THR A 74 6.83 7.18 4.47
CA THR A 74 5.81 7.01 5.51
C THR A 74 5.58 5.53 5.72
N ALA A 75 5.60 5.08 6.96
CA ALA A 75 5.23 3.73 7.35
C ALA A 75 3.96 3.78 8.18
N LEU A 76 2.98 2.92 7.90
CA LEU A 76 1.67 2.92 8.52
C LEU A 76 1.33 1.53 9.03
N PHE A 77 0.75 1.48 10.22
CA PHE A 77 -0.02 0.33 10.68
C PHE A 77 -1.50 0.67 10.58
N GLU A 78 -2.28 -0.24 9.98
CA GLU A 78 -3.66 0.01 9.60
C GLU A 78 -4.57 -1.08 10.13
N LYS A 79 -5.77 -0.68 10.55
CA LYS A 79 -6.94 -1.56 10.70
C LYS A 79 -7.79 -1.44 9.43
N LEU A 80 -8.34 -2.58 9.02
CA LEU A 80 -9.17 -2.74 7.84
C LEU A 80 -10.56 -3.33 8.20
N PRO A 81 -11.45 -2.58 8.86
CA PRO A 81 -12.80 -3.06 9.15
C PRO A 81 -13.57 -3.34 7.86
N ALA A 82 -14.17 -4.52 7.75
CA ALA A 82 -15.00 -4.90 6.62
C ALA A 82 -16.28 -4.05 6.55
N LEU A 83 -16.57 -3.50 5.37
CA LEU A 83 -17.79 -2.75 5.08
C LEU A 83 -18.74 -3.55 4.19
N SER A 84 -18.20 -4.21 3.16
CA SER A 84 -18.96 -5.09 2.26
C SER A 84 -18.13 -6.33 1.93
N GLY A 85 -18.41 -7.40 2.67
CA GLY A 85 -17.55 -8.59 2.71
C GLY A 85 -16.09 -8.25 3.08
N ASN A 86 -15.16 -9.16 2.80
CA ASN A 86 -13.73 -8.93 3.06
C ASN A 86 -13.01 -8.22 1.90
N ARG A 87 -13.75 -7.49 1.04
CA ARG A 87 -13.22 -6.89 -0.19
C ARG A 87 -13.24 -5.37 -0.17
N LEU A 88 -14.26 -4.78 0.42
CA LEU A 88 -14.32 -3.35 0.68
C LEU A 88 -14.16 -3.13 2.17
N ASN A 89 -13.06 -2.50 2.55
CA ASN A 89 -12.75 -2.19 3.94
C ASN A 89 -12.66 -0.69 4.13
N ALA A 90 -13.07 -0.22 5.32
CA ALA A 90 -12.57 1.05 5.82
C ALA A 90 -11.06 0.89 6.07
N GLN A 91 -10.30 1.97 5.90
CA GLN A 91 -8.87 2.02 6.18
C GLN A 91 -8.68 3.05 7.28
N ILE A 92 -8.10 2.65 8.40
CA ILE A 92 -7.74 3.58 9.47
C ILE A 92 -6.41 3.18 10.09
N GLY A 93 -5.47 4.11 10.20
CA GLY A 93 -4.13 3.79 10.67
C GLY A 93 -3.30 5.01 11.00
N PHE A 94 -2.08 4.75 11.44
CA PHE A 94 -1.10 5.79 11.70
C PHE A 94 0.32 5.24 11.66
N GLY A 95 1.31 6.12 11.60
CA GLY A 95 2.71 5.78 11.77
C GLY A 95 3.66 6.90 11.38
N PRO A 96 4.98 6.66 11.48
CA PRO A 96 5.98 7.69 11.30
C PRO A 96 6.08 8.15 9.85
N THR A 97 6.48 9.41 9.66
CA THR A 97 6.76 10.02 8.36
C THR A 97 8.04 10.83 8.45
N TRP A 98 8.85 10.73 7.41
CA TRP A 98 10.08 11.50 7.26
C TRP A 98 10.16 12.10 5.87
N ILE A 99 10.31 13.42 5.79
CA ILE A 99 10.61 14.16 4.57
C ILE A 99 12.07 14.59 4.59
N PHE A 100 12.85 14.18 3.59
CA PHE A 100 14.32 14.23 3.64
C PHE A 100 14.91 15.63 3.55
N ARG A 101 14.43 16.50 2.64
CA ARG A 101 15.13 17.74 2.25
C ARG A 101 15.48 18.68 3.42
N ASN A 102 14.60 18.78 4.41
CA ASN A 102 14.86 19.53 5.65
C ASN A 102 14.64 18.66 6.90
N THR A 103 14.70 17.33 6.76
CA THR A 103 14.49 16.37 7.86
C THR A 103 13.22 16.68 8.66
N HIS A 104 12.07 16.78 8.01
CA HIS A 104 10.81 16.89 8.74
C HIS A 104 10.40 15.50 9.20
N ILE A 105 10.22 15.33 10.50
CA ILE A 105 9.76 14.06 11.08
C ILE A 105 8.41 14.32 11.74
N GLY A 106 7.47 13.41 11.49
CA GLY A 106 6.09 13.52 11.90
C GLY A 106 5.43 12.17 12.13
N ILE A 107 4.19 12.22 12.61
CA ILE A 107 3.27 11.08 12.61
C ILE A 107 2.17 11.40 11.59
N SER A 108 1.96 10.48 10.65
CA SER A 108 0.83 10.53 9.73
C SER A 108 -0.27 9.62 10.23
N GLY A 109 -1.51 10.09 10.16
CA GLY A 109 -2.69 9.25 10.17
C GLY A 109 -3.06 8.83 8.75
N ILE A 110 -3.92 7.83 8.62
CA ILE A 110 -4.60 7.51 7.36
C ILE A 110 -6.06 7.14 7.67
N LEU A 111 -6.97 7.67 6.87
CA LEU A 111 -8.40 7.34 6.87
C LEU A 111 -8.86 7.21 5.42
N GLY A 112 -9.57 6.13 5.09
CA GLY A 112 -10.00 5.93 3.71
C GLY A 112 -10.79 4.64 3.49
N PHE A 113 -10.78 4.20 2.25
CA PHE A 113 -11.37 2.94 1.82
C PHE A 113 -10.35 2.15 1.00
N ASP A 114 -10.25 0.86 1.25
CA ASP A 114 -9.44 -0.11 0.50
C ASP A 114 -10.39 -1.10 -0.18
N TRP A 115 -10.36 -1.15 -1.50
CA TRP A 115 -11.24 -1.98 -2.33
C TRP A 115 -10.43 -2.94 -3.19
N ARG A 116 -10.64 -4.24 -2.95
CA ARG A 116 -10.00 -5.33 -3.68
C ARG A 116 -10.92 -5.86 -4.78
N LEU A 117 -10.54 -5.61 -6.04
CA LEU A 117 -11.34 -5.98 -7.20
C LEU A 117 -11.54 -7.50 -7.29
N LYS A 118 -12.69 -7.89 -7.85
CA LYS A 118 -13.01 -9.30 -8.12
C LYS A 118 -12.29 -9.73 -9.40
N GLN A 119 -11.77 -10.97 -9.40
CA GLN A 119 -11.12 -11.62 -10.54
C GLN A 119 -9.84 -10.95 -11.08
N VAL A 120 -9.53 -9.72 -10.70
CA VAL A 120 -8.32 -9.00 -11.09
C VAL A 120 -7.44 -8.77 -9.84
N PRO A 121 -6.13 -9.03 -9.90
CA PRO A 121 -5.20 -8.84 -8.78
C PRO A 121 -4.88 -7.35 -8.54
N ILE A 122 -5.91 -6.51 -8.42
CA ILE A 122 -5.78 -5.07 -8.20
C ILE A 122 -6.53 -4.67 -6.93
N SER A 123 -5.87 -3.86 -6.10
CA SER A 123 -6.48 -3.11 -5.00
C SER A 123 -6.49 -1.63 -5.35
N LEU A 124 -7.62 -0.98 -5.11
CA LEU A 124 -7.80 0.46 -5.25
C LEU A 124 -8.01 1.04 -3.86
N SER A 125 -7.45 2.22 -3.58
CA SER A 125 -7.80 2.96 -2.37
C SER A 125 -8.08 4.43 -2.67
N VAL A 126 -8.94 5.02 -1.85
CA VAL A 126 -9.06 6.46 -1.71
C VAL A 126 -8.86 6.78 -0.24
N ASP A 127 -7.93 7.68 0.05
CA ASP A 127 -7.49 7.94 1.41
C ASP A 127 -7.15 9.40 1.65
N TRP A 128 -7.25 9.79 2.92
CA TRP A 128 -6.82 11.04 3.48
C TRP A 128 -5.79 10.76 4.56
N ALA A 129 -4.58 11.32 4.42
CA ALA A 129 -3.44 10.99 5.27
C ALA A 129 -2.82 12.23 5.94
N PRO A 130 -3.49 12.83 6.94
CA PRO A 130 -2.99 14.03 7.60
C PRO A 130 -1.70 13.73 8.38
N THR A 131 -0.83 14.73 8.51
CA THR A 131 0.46 14.57 9.21
C THR A 131 0.64 15.65 10.27
N PHE A 132 1.06 15.25 11.46
CA PHE A 132 1.56 16.18 12.46
C PHE A 132 3.09 16.10 12.51
N PHE A 133 3.76 17.21 12.17
CA PHE A 133 5.22 17.30 12.23
C PHE A 133 5.67 17.89 13.56
N PHE A 134 6.80 17.40 14.08
CA PHE A 134 7.40 17.86 15.34
C PHE A 134 8.88 18.24 15.22
N ILE A 135 9.57 17.89 14.12
CA ILE A 135 10.96 18.28 13.84
C ILE A 135 11.02 19.14 12.57
N ASN A 136 11.79 20.24 12.62
CA ASN A 136 12.06 21.21 11.54
C ASN A 136 10.85 21.90 10.90
N ARG A 137 9.65 21.57 11.35
CA ARG A 137 8.38 22.27 11.15
C ARG A 137 7.40 21.67 12.17
N THR A 138 6.89 22.47 13.10
CA THR A 138 5.90 21.97 14.06
C THR A 138 4.51 22.38 13.61
N GLY A 139 3.62 21.42 13.42
CA GLY A 139 2.23 21.71 13.09
C GLY A 139 1.50 20.59 12.35
N PHE A 140 0.19 20.78 12.27
CA PHE A 140 -0.73 19.87 11.59
C PHE A 140 -0.85 20.21 10.10
N SER A 141 -0.68 19.20 9.25
CA SER A 141 -0.87 19.27 7.80
C SER A 141 -2.08 18.43 7.42
N PRO A 142 -3.25 19.05 7.15
CA PRO A 142 -4.44 18.33 6.72
C PRO A 142 -4.43 17.98 5.23
N ILE A 143 -3.44 18.42 4.45
CA ILE A 143 -3.50 18.36 2.99
C ILE A 143 -2.76 17.11 2.51
N ASN A 144 -3.46 15.99 2.39
CA ASN A 144 -2.92 14.77 1.79
C ASN A 144 -4.02 13.75 1.43
N GLY A 145 -4.96 14.15 0.58
CA GLY A 145 -5.89 13.21 -0.05
C GLY A 145 -5.24 12.52 -1.25
N ALA A 146 -5.49 11.23 -1.47
CA ALA A 146 -4.95 10.49 -2.62
C ALA A 146 -5.82 9.32 -3.07
N PHE A 147 -5.57 8.91 -4.30
CA PHE A 147 -6.03 7.65 -4.87
C PHE A 147 -4.84 6.74 -5.08
N SER A 148 -4.99 5.45 -4.78
CA SER A 148 -3.94 4.46 -5.03
C SER A 148 -4.47 3.31 -5.86
N ALA A 149 -3.60 2.78 -6.72
CA ALA A 149 -3.83 1.55 -7.45
C ALA A 149 -2.62 0.64 -7.24
N ARG A 150 -2.88 -0.57 -6.72
CA ARG A 150 -1.86 -1.54 -6.33
C ARG A 150 -2.11 -2.89 -6.97
N TYR A 151 -1.08 -3.48 -7.55
CA TYR A 151 -1.08 -4.86 -8.01
C TYR A 151 -0.79 -5.81 -6.85
N ILE A 152 -1.56 -6.89 -6.73
CA ILE A 152 -1.43 -7.91 -5.68
C ILE A 152 -0.43 -8.98 -6.15
N LEU A 153 0.73 -9.03 -5.50
CA LEU A 153 1.90 -9.81 -5.92
C LEU A 153 1.76 -11.31 -5.65
N ASN A 154 1.17 -11.70 -4.51
CA ASN A 154 1.14 -13.10 -4.04
C ASN A 154 -0.29 -13.63 -3.84
N SER A 155 -1.18 -13.39 -4.81
CA SER A 155 -2.49 -14.04 -4.81
C SER A 155 -2.29 -15.57 -4.80
N ARG A 156 -2.78 -16.27 -3.76
CA ARG A 156 -2.70 -17.75 -3.69
C ARG A 156 -4.08 -18.34 -3.94
N ASN A 157 -4.14 -19.37 -4.79
CA ASN A 157 -5.33 -20.19 -4.97
C ASN A 157 -5.63 -20.97 -3.67
N TYR A 158 -6.77 -20.70 -3.04
CA TYR A 158 -7.21 -21.37 -1.81
C TYR A 158 -7.58 -22.86 -2.05
N MET A 159 -7.69 -23.31 -3.30
CA MET A 159 -8.09 -24.69 -3.65
C MET A 159 -7.07 -25.78 -3.27
N SER A 160 -5.83 -25.46 -2.90
CA SER A 160 -4.83 -26.47 -2.51
C SER A 160 -4.90 -26.95 -1.06
N ARG A 161 -5.83 -26.42 -0.25
CA ARG A 161 -6.03 -26.79 1.16
C ARG A 161 -7.42 -27.34 1.45
N ARG A 162 -7.90 -28.29 0.65
CA ARG A 162 -8.89 -29.23 1.20
C ARG A 162 -8.18 -30.09 2.25
N PRO A 163 -8.77 -30.33 3.43
CA PRO A 163 -8.34 -31.43 4.27
C PRO A 163 -8.27 -32.67 3.37
N ARG A 164 -7.17 -33.44 3.42
CA ARG A 164 -7.19 -34.78 2.84
C ARG A 164 -8.38 -35.46 3.49
N MET A 165 -9.39 -35.84 2.70
CA MET A 165 -10.47 -36.65 3.25
C MET A 165 -9.81 -37.87 3.90
N PRO A 166 -10.26 -38.27 5.11
CA PRO A 166 -9.83 -39.55 5.66
C PRO A 166 -10.06 -40.61 4.59
N LYS A 167 -9.04 -41.43 4.30
CA LYS A 167 -9.25 -42.59 3.43
C LYS A 167 -10.37 -43.42 4.07
N PRO A 168 -11.38 -43.86 3.30
CA PRO A 168 -12.37 -44.79 3.84
C PRO A 168 -11.63 -45.99 4.41
N SER A 169 -11.94 -46.35 5.67
CA SER A 169 -11.45 -47.57 6.27
C SER A 169 -11.97 -48.74 5.45
N SER A 170 -11.08 -49.48 4.81
CA SER A 170 -11.41 -50.78 4.25
C SER A 170 -11.72 -51.72 5.41
N ASN A 171 -12.98 -52.16 5.50
CA ASN A 171 -13.37 -53.32 6.29
C ASN A 171 -12.97 -54.61 5.57
#